data_AF-A0A4Q0U070-F1
#
_entry.id   AF-A0A4Q0U070-F1
#
_cell.length_a   1.000
_cell.length_b   1.000
_cell.length_c   1.000
_cell.angle_alpha   90.00
_cell.angle_beta   90.00
_cell.angle_gamma   90.00
#
_symmetry.space_group_name_H-M   'P 1'
#
loop_
_entity.id
_entity.type
_entity.pdbx_description
1 polymer ?
#
loop_
_entity_poly.entity_id
_entity_poly.type
_entity_poly.pdbx_seq_one_letter_code
_entity_poly.pdbx_strand_id
1 'polypeptide(L)'
;MKNSLCNSVSSVVKKLLEYGEDGTPVYVNELTALNQELRNLCADLLLRKGESPEEEAEILVALFKGYDTMLFNVSAENEQVIQELLDRSMAVLEKLPASVLKCQLLLECFEQTGDEELIASLGTVLDVMGIM
;
A
#
# COMPACT_ATOMS: atom_id res chain seq x y z
N MET A 1 -15.38 8.59 4.62
CA MET A 1 -15.60 7.30 3.93
C MET A 1 -14.33 6.77 3.24
N LYS A 2 -13.44 7.62 2.70
CA LYS A 2 -12.17 7.18 2.09
C LYS A 2 -11.17 6.66 3.14
N ASN A 3 -10.92 7.44 4.19
CA ASN A 3 -10.03 7.03 5.30
C ASN A 3 -10.56 5.78 6.03
N SER A 4 -11.89 5.58 6.08
CA SER A 4 -12.45 4.35 6.65
C SER A 4 -12.14 3.12 5.80
N LEU A 5 -12.02 3.25 4.47
CA LEU A 5 -11.70 2.12 3.59
C LEU A 5 -10.20 1.78 3.63
N CYS A 6 -9.31 2.78 3.64
CA CYS A 6 -7.87 2.57 3.86
C CYS A 6 -7.62 1.86 5.20
N ASN A 7 -8.35 2.25 6.25
CA ASN A 7 -8.27 1.60 7.56
C ASN A 7 -8.76 0.14 7.50
N SER A 8 -9.84 -0.15 6.75
CA SER A 8 -10.30 -1.52 6.55
C SER A 8 -9.26 -2.39 5.83
N VAL A 9 -8.68 -1.88 4.73
CA VAL A 9 -7.59 -2.57 4.01
C VAL A 9 -6.43 -2.85 4.96
N SER A 10 -5.96 -1.82 5.67
CA SER A 10 -4.86 -1.94 6.65
C SER A 10 -5.17 -2.95 7.75
N SER A 11 -6.43 -3.01 8.21
CA SER A 11 -6.85 -3.98 9.21
C SER A 11 -6.81 -5.41 8.69
N VAL A 12 -7.22 -5.66 7.44
CA VAL A 12 -7.20 -7.01 6.86
C VAL A 12 -5.78 -7.44 6.51
N VAL A 13 -4.97 -6.53 5.96
CA VAL A 13 -3.52 -6.73 5.77
C VAL A 13 -2.86 -7.17 7.06
N LYS A 14 -3.08 -6.42 8.16
CA LYS A 14 -2.53 -6.77 9.47
C LYS A 14 -2.95 -8.17 9.91
N LYS A 15 -4.24 -8.51 9.81
CA LYS A 15 -4.75 -9.84 10.18
C LYS A 15 -4.09 -10.96 9.36
N LEU A 16 -3.86 -10.74 8.06
CA LEU A 16 -3.22 -11.72 7.19
C LEU A 16 -1.73 -11.91 7.51
N LEU A 17 -1.01 -10.81 7.79
CA LEU A 17 0.41 -10.86 8.14
C LEU A 17 0.64 -11.52 9.51
N GLU A 18 -0.24 -11.30 10.47
CA GLU A 18 -0.16 -11.87 11.82
C GLU A 18 -0.82 -13.27 11.91
N TYR A 19 -1.40 -13.78 10.81
CA TYR A 19 -2.19 -15.01 10.86
C TYR A 19 -1.32 -16.24 11.16
N GLY A 20 -1.62 -16.90 12.28
CA GLY A 20 -0.88 -18.07 12.76
C GLY A 20 0.37 -17.75 13.60
N GLU A 21 0.68 -16.47 13.85
CA GLU A 21 1.79 -16.09 14.74
C GLU A 21 1.53 -16.44 16.21
N ASP A 22 0.26 -16.55 16.61
CA ASP A 22 -0.16 -16.88 17.98
C ASP A 22 -0.10 -18.38 18.33
N GLY A 23 0.33 -19.22 17.39
CA GLY A 23 0.44 -20.67 17.54
C GLY A 23 -0.90 -21.42 17.43
N THR A 24 -1.99 -20.74 17.06
CA THR A 24 -3.26 -21.41 16.74
C THR A 24 -3.19 -22.15 15.39
N PRO A 25 -4.01 -23.19 15.18
CA PRO A 25 -4.03 -23.90 13.90
C PRO A 25 -4.42 -22.97 12.75
N VAL A 26 -3.65 -23.03 11.66
CA VAL A 26 -3.91 -22.26 10.44
C VAL A 26 -4.98 -22.94 9.61
N TYR A 27 -6.15 -22.32 9.52
CA TYR A 27 -7.26 -22.80 8.70
C TYR A 27 -7.32 -22.15 7.31
N VAL A 28 -7.34 -22.97 6.26
CA VAL A 28 -7.32 -22.51 4.87
C VAL A 28 -8.59 -21.75 4.48
N ASN A 29 -9.75 -22.14 5.00
CA ASN A 29 -11.02 -21.44 4.76
C ASN A 29 -11.01 -20.01 5.31
N GLU A 30 -10.38 -19.79 6.47
CA GLU A 30 -10.23 -18.46 7.07
C GLU A 30 -9.26 -17.59 6.27
N LEU A 31 -8.10 -18.14 5.88
CA LEU A 31 -7.18 -17.47 4.96
C LEU A 31 -7.86 -17.08 3.64
N THR A 32 -8.64 -17.98 3.06
CA THR A 32 -9.36 -17.72 1.81
C THR A 32 -10.41 -16.62 1.98
N ALA A 33 -11.12 -16.61 3.11
CA ALA A 33 -12.09 -15.57 3.44
C ALA A 33 -11.43 -14.20 3.61
N LEU A 34 -10.34 -14.12 4.38
CA LEU A 34 -9.57 -12.88 4.56
C LEU A 34 -8.97 -12.38 3.25
N ASN A 35 -8.45 -13.27 2.41
CA ASN A 35 -7.92 -12.90 1.11
C ASN A 35 -9.02 -12.37 0.18
N GLN A 36 -10.22 -12.95 0.21
CA GLN A 36 -11.36 -12.45 -0.56
C GLN A 36 -11.86 -11.10 -0.05
N GLU A 37 -11.88 -10.90 1.28
CA GLU A 37 -12.21 -9.61 1.88
C GLU A 37 -11.21 -8.54 1.42
N LEU A 38 -9.91 -8.83 1.47
CA LEU A 38 -8.87 -7.91 1.00
C LEU A 38 -9.05 -7.56 -0.49
N ARG A 39 -9.29 -8.56 -1.34
CA ARG A 39 -9.57 -8.37 -2.77
C ARG A 39 -10.72 -7.39 -3.00
N ASN A 40 -11.83 -7.58 -2.30
CA ASN A 40 -13.00 -6.73 -2.46
C ASN A 40 -12.71 -5.29 -1.97
N LEU A 41 -12.04 -5.14 -0.83
CA LEU A 41 -11.69 -3.83 -0.29
C LEU A 41 -10.72 -3.07 -1.20
N CYS A 42 -9.71 -3.75 -1.74
CA CYS A 42 -8.77 -3.15 -2.71
C CYS A 42 -9.49 -2.76 -4.00
N ALA A 43 -10.40 -3.60 -4.52
CA ALA A 43 -11.19 -3.26 -5.70
C ALA A 43 -12.06 -2.01 -5.47
N ASP A 44 -12.74 -1.92 -4.32
CA ASP A 44 -13.53 -0.73 -3.95
C ASP A 44 -12.66 0.52 -3.76
N LEU A 45 -11.45 0.35 -3.23
CA LEU A 45 -10.50 1.43 -2.97
C LEU A 45 -9.84 1.94 -4.26
N LEU A 46 -9.59 1.05 -5.24
CA LEU A 46 -9.03 1.40 -6.54
C LEU A 46 -9.93 2.39 -7.31
N LEU A 47 -11.25 2.31 -7.09
CA LEU A 47 -12.24 3.25 -7.65
C LEU A 47 -12.21 4.64 -7.00
N ARG A 48 -11.36 4.87 -6.00
CA ARG A 48 -11.27 6.13 -5.26
C ARG A 48 -10.03 6.93 -5.66
N LYS A 49 -10.20 8.25 -5.57
CA LYS A 49 -9.13 9.24 -5.67
C LYS A 49 -9.22 10.21 -4.49
N GLY A 50 -8.09 10.55 -3.91
CA GLY A 50 -7.95 11.54 -2.84
C GLY A 50 -8.25 12.94 -3.36
N GLU A 51 -8.79 13.79 -2.48
CA GLU A 51 -9.04 15.21 -2.80
C GLU A 51 -7.81 16.08 -2.55
N SER A 52 -6.89 15.62 -1.71
CA SER A 52 -5.57 16.19 -1.46
C SER A 52 -4.45 15.21 -1.85
N PRO A 53 -3.21 15.70 -2.05
CA PRO A 53 -2.05 14.84 -2.22
C PRO A 53 -1.88 13.83 -1.07
N GLU A 54 -2.13 14.25 0.17
CA GLU A 54 -2.04 13.40 1.35
C GLU A 54 -3.10 12.29 1.33
N GLU A 55 -4.36 12.62 1.03
CA GLU A 55 -5.41 11.61 0.92
C GLU A 55 -5.15 10.62 -0.22
N GLU A 56 -4.64 11.08 -1.37
CA GLU A 56 -4.29 10.20 -2.47
C GLU A 56 -3.11 9.28 -2.08
N ALA A 57 -2.11 9.81 -1.38
CA ALA A 57 -1.00 9.01 -0.87
C ALA A 57 -1.46 7.94 0.14
N GLU A 58 -2.39 8.26 1.04
CA GLU A 58 -2.97 7.27 1.96
C GLU A 58 -3.68 6.13 1.21
N ILE A 59 -4.41 6.47 0.12
CA ILE A 59 -5.06 5.49 -0.75
C ILE A 59 -4.02 4.60 -1.44
N LEU A 60 -2.98 5.21 -2.03
CA LEU A 60 -1.93 4.49 -2.76
C LEU A 60 -1.14 3.55 -1.85
N VAL A 61 -0.71 4.02 -0.67
CA VAL A 61 -0.01 3.18 0.32
C VAL A 61 -0.89 2.00 0.76
N ALA A 62 -2.17 2.23 1.03
CA ALA A 62 -3.08 1.15 1.40
C ALA A 62 -3.27 0.14 0.25
N LEU A 63 -3.33 0.61 -1.00
CA LEU A 63 -3.43 -0.25 -2.17
C LEU A 63 -2.16 -1.10 -2.36
N PHE A 64 -0.96 -0.53 -2.35
CA PHE A 64 0.29 -1.31 -2.47
C PHE A 64 0.36 -2.43 -1.43
N LYS A 65 0.22 -2.09 -0.14
CA LYS A 65 0.19 -3.07 0.94
C LYS A 65 -0.86 -4.15 0.75
N GLY A 66 -2.04 -3.77 0.26
CA GLY A 66 -3.12 -4.70 -0.05
C GLY A 66 -2.74 -5.67 -1.16
N TYR A 67 -2.17 -5.18 -2.26
CA TYR A 67 -1.73 -6.01 -3.38
C TYR A 67 -0.53 -6.91 -3.01
N ASP A 68 0.40 -6.42 -2.20
CA ASP A 68 1.58 -7.18 -1.76
C ASP A 68 1.23 -8.29 -0.77
N THR A 69 0.19 -8.08 0.05
CA THR A 69 -0.29 -9.09 1.02
C THR A 69 -1.23 -10.12 0.39
N MET A 70 -1.83 -9.80 -0.76
CA MET A 70 -2.87 -10.63 -1.37
C MET A 70 -2.30 -11.97 -1.85
N LEU A 71 -2.92 -13.07 -1.39
CA LEU A 71 -2.53 -14.42 -1.79
C LEU A 71 -2.95 -14.69 -3.23
N PHE A 72 -2.05 -15.30 -4.02
CA PHE A 72 -2.25 -15.62 -5.44
C PHE A 72 -2.52 -14.39 -6.30
N ASN A 73 -1.72 -13.34 -6.12
CA ASN A 73 -1.91 -12.05 -6.79
C ASN A 73 -1.06 -11.85 -8.06
N VAL A 74 -0.25 -12.83 -8.45
CA VAL A 74 0.59 -12.73 -9.66
C VAL A 74 -0.28 -12.97 -10.90
N SER A 75 -0.65 -11.89 -11.59
CA SER A 75 -1.40 -11.91 -12.85
C SER A 75 -1.09 -10.66 -13.68
N ALA A 76 -1.21 -10.77 -15.01
CA ALA A 76 -1.00 -9.63 -15.91
C ALA A 76 -1.99 -8.48 -15.65
N GLU A 77 -3.20 -8.78 -15.19
CA GLU A 77 -4.19 -7.76 -14.80
C GLU A 77 -3.71 -6.99 -13.56
N ASN A 78 -3.16 -7.69 -12.57
CA ASN A 78 -2.65 -7.04 -11.37
C ASN A 78 -1.36 -6.27 -11.63
N GLU A 79 -0.47 -6.75 -12.51
CA GLU A 79 0.71 -5.99 -12.95
C GLU A 79 0.31 -4.65 -13.59
N GLN A 80 -0.77 -4.62 -14.38
CA GLN A 80 -1.31 -3.38 -14.93
C GLN A 80 -1.84 -2.45 -13.84
N VAL A 81 -2.51 -3.00 -12.81
CA VAL A 81 -2.95 -2.19 -11.66
C VAL A 81 -1.74 -1.61 -10.93
N ILE A 82 -0.71 -2.41 -10.64
CA ILE A 82 0.51 -1.91 -9.98
C ILE A 82 1.16 -0.78 -10.78
N GLN A 83 1.22 -0.91 -12.12
CA GLN A 83 1.73 0.17 -12.97
C GLN A 83 0.87 1.45 -12.87
N GLU A 84 -0.46 1.32 -12.84
CA GLU A 84 -1.36 2.47 -12.62
C GLU A 84 -1.09 3.14 -11.27
N LEU A 85 -0.88 2.35 -10.20
CA LEU A 85 -0.57 2.88 -8.88
C LEU A 85 0.77 3.61 -8.87
N LEU A 86 1.79 3.09 -9.56
CA LEU A 86 3.09 3.75 -9.70
C LEU A 86 2.97 5.09 -10.43
N ASP A 87 2.24 5.14 -11.54
CA ASP A 87 2.01 6.36 -12.31
C ASP A 87 1.32 7.44 -11.46
N ARG A 88 0.30 7.03 -10.68
CA ARG A 88 -0.40 7.91 -9.73
C ARG A 88 0.54 8.39 -8.61
N SER A 89 1.41 7.52 -8.13
CA SER A 89 2.35 7.83 -7.05
C SER A 89 3.36 8.89 -7.46
N MET A 90 3.92 8.81 -8.67
CA MET A 90 4.86 9.82 -9.16
C MET A 90 4.22 11.22 -9.19
N ALA A 91 2.97 11.32 -9.62
CA ALA A 91 2.22 12.59 -9.67
C ALA A 91 1.87 13.18 -8.29
N VAL A 92 1.94 12.38 -7.23
CA VAL A 92 1.60 12.76 -5.84
C VAL A 92 2.86 13.04 -5.04
N LEU A 93 3.92 12.27 -5.23
CA LEU A 93 5.20 12.39 -4.52
C LEU A 93 5.81 13.80 -4.65
N GLU A 94 5.70 14.44 -5.81
CA GLU A 94 6.16 15.81 -6.04
C GLU A 94 5.43 16.86 -5.17
N LYS A 95 4.18 16.57 -4.79
CA LYS A 95 3.31 17.50 -4.08
C LYS A 95 3.32 17.28 -2.57
N LEU A 96 3.70 16.09 -2.13
CA LEU A 96 3.75 15.76 -0.70
C LEU A 96 4.89 16.53 0.01
N PRO A 97 4.60 17.14 1.17
CA PRO A 97 5.65 17.65 2.05
C PRO A 97 6.46 16.49 2.64
N ALA A 98 7.65 16.82 3.18
CA ALA A 98 8.44 15.87 3.96
C ALA A 98 7.61 15.36 5.15
N SER A 99 7.35 14.06 5.17
CA SER A 99 6.43 13.42 6.12
C SER A 99 6.63 11.91 6.12
N VAL A 100 6.18 11.24 7.18
CA VAL A 100 6.17 9.77 7.27
C VAL A 100 5.37 9.16 6.11
N LEU A 101 4.27 9.79 5.71
CA LEU A 101 3.45 9.33 4.59
C LEU A 101 4.22 9.36 3.26
N LYS A 102 4.99 10.42 3.01
CA LYS A 102 5.88 10.49 1.84
C LYS A 102 6.95 9.40 1.88
N CYS A 103 7.54 9.15 3.05
CA CYS A 103 8.50 8.05 3.23
C CYS A 103 7.87 6.69 2.91
N GLN A 104 6.65 6.44 3.41
CA GLN A 104 5.93 5.21 3.12
C GLN A 104 5.71 5.06 1.63
N LEU A 105 5.13 6.05 0.96
CA LEU A 105 4.86 5.96 -0.48
C LEU A 105 6.14 5.75 -1.32
N LEU A 106 7.26 6.37 -0.94
CA LEU A 106 8.57 6.14 -1.57
C LEU A 106 9.05 4.70 -1.42
N LEU A 107 8.90 4.12 -0.22
CA LEU A 107 9.26 2.72 0.05
C LEU A 107 8.39 1.75 -0.75
N GLU A 108 7.07 1.94 -0.75
CA GLU A 108 6.17 1.09 -1.53
C GLU A 108 6.53 1.16 -3.02
N CYS A 109 6.80 2.34 -3.57
CA CYS A 109 7.22 2.48 -4.97
C CYS A 109 8.56 1.78 -5.25
N PHE A 110 9.53 1.88 -4.32
CA PHE A 110 10.82 1.21 -4.45
C PHE A 110 10.68 -0.31 -4.45
N GLU A 111 9.83 -0.87 -3.59
CA GLU A 111 9.61 -2.32 -3.54
C GLU A 111 9.10 -2.88 -4.87
N GLN A 112 8.31 -2.09 -5.62
CA GLN A 112 7.77 -2.50 -6.92
C GLN A 112 8.75 -2.30 -8.09
N THR A 113 9.63 -1.28 -8.04
CA THR A 113 10.48 -0.90 -9.18
C THR A 113 11.95 -1.25 -9.03
N GLY A 114 12.44 -1.36 -7.78
CA GLY A 114 13.86 -1.44 -7.47
C GLY A 114 14.65 -0.16 -7.80
N ASP A 115 13.98 0.97 -8.02
CA ASP A 115 14.63 2.23 -8.41
C ASP A 115 15.35 2.89 -7.22
N GLU A 116 16.68 2.87 -7.23
CA GLU A 116 17.51 3.45 -6.17
C GLU A 116 17.35 4.97 -6.03
N GLU A 117 16.86 5.69 -7.04
CA GLU A 117 16.57 7.13 -6.93
C GLU A 117 15.46 7.42 -5.90
N LEU A 118 14.53 6.48 -5.72
CA LEU A 118 13.50 6.56 -4.68
C LEU A 118 14.09 6.46 -3.27
N ILE A 119 15.13 5.64 -3.09
CA ILE A 119 15.86 5.52 -1.83
C ILE A 119 16.69 6.77 -1.54
N ALA A 120 17.33 7.35 -2.54
CA ALA A 120 18.02 8.64 -2.39
C ALA A 120 17.04 9.77 -2.00
N SER A 121 15.86 9.77 -2.62
CA SER A 121 14.77 10.70 -2.28
C SER A 121 14.26 10.49 -0.86
N LEU A 122 14.12 9.24 -0.42
CA LEU A 122 13.74 8.89 0.95
C LEU A 122 14.76 9.42 1.96
N GLY A 123 16.07 9.23 1.71
CA GLY A 123 17.13 9.77 2.56
C GLY A 123 17.02 11.28 2.73
N THR A 124 16.77 12.01 1.63
CA THR A 124 16.57 13.46 1.66
C THR A 124 15.35 13.86 2.51
N VAL A 125 14.25 13.10 2.43
CA VAL A 125 13.06 13.35 3.26
C VAL A 125 13.36 13.12 4.74
N LEU A 126 14.11 12.06 5.08
CA LEU A 126 14.49 11.75 6.46
C LEU A 126 15.40 12.82 7.07
N ASP A 127 16.35 13.36 6.29
CA ASP A 127 17.21 14.47 6.72
C ASP A 127 16.37 15.73 7.02
N VAL A 128 15.41 16.08 6.15
CA VAL A 128 14.50 17.22 6.36
C VAL A 128 13.64 17.03 7.61
N MET A 129 13.29 15.79 7.94
CA MET A 129 12.54 15.45 9.14
C MET A 129 13.42 15.38 10.41
N GLY A 130 14.75 15.45 10.28
CA GLY A 130 15.70 15.34 11.39
C GLY A 130 15.77 13.93 12.00
N ILE A 131 15.48 12.89 11.21
CA ILE A 131 15.54 11.48 11.64
C ILE A 131 16.91 10.86 11.32
N MET A 132 17.65 11.43 10.37
CA MET A 132 18.98 11.02 9.93
C MET A 132 20.00 12.15 10.09
#